data_AF-A0A081R415-F1
#
_entry.id   AF-A0A081R415-F1
#
_cell.length_a   1.000
_cell.length_b   1.000
_cell.length_c   1.000
_cell.angle_alpha   90.00
_cell.angle_beta   90.00
_cell.angle_gamma   90.00
#
_symmetry.space_group_name_H-M   'P 1'
#
loop_
_entity.id
_entity.type
_entity.pdbx_description
1 polymer ?
#
loop_
_entity_poly.entity_id
_entity_poly.type
_entity_poly.pdbx_seq_one_letter_code
_entity_poly.pdbx_strand_id
1 'polypeptide(L)'
;MDASFGSQGQHRSLVLSIKLAEIELMESITNESPILLLDDVMSELDNTRQLKLLETISQSIQTFITTTSLDHLQNLPENLSIFNIQNGKISVNQH
;
A
#
# COMPACT_ATOMS: atom_id res chain seq x y z
N MET A 1 9.96 -19.95 14.51
CA MET A 1 8.55 -19.54 14.68
C MET A 1 7.82 -20.16 13.52
N ASP A 2 7.25 -21.35 13.71
CA ASP A 2 6.68 -22.11 12.61
C ASP A 2 5.44 -21.38 12.09
N ALA A 3 5.50 -20.90 10.85
CA ALA A 3 4.40 -20.28 10.13
C ALA A 3 3.33 -21.31 9.74
N SER A 4 2.94 -22.17 10.67
CA SER A 4 1.96 -23.26 10.46
C SER A 4 0.51 -22.80 10.68
N PHE A 5 0.30 -21.56 11.16
CA PHE A 5 -1.02 -21.02 11.46
C PHE A 5 -1.23 -19.72 10.69
N GLY A 6 -2.02 -19.80 9.61
CA GLY A 6 -2.42 -18.66 8.82
C GLY A 6 -2.50 -19.00 7.33
N SER A 7 -3.51 -18.50 6.62
CA SER A 7 -3.49 -18.53 5.16
C SER A 7 -2.37 -17.63 4.63
N GLN A 8 -1.92 -17.85 3.40
CA GLN A 8 -0.91 -16.99 2.77
C GLN A 8 -1.31 -15.50 2.81
N GLY A 9 -2.59 -15.19 2.64
CA GLY A 9 -3.10 -13.82 2.79
C GLY A 9 -3.01 -13.27 4.23
N GLN A 10 -3.16 -14.12 5.26
CA GLN A 10 -2.99 -13.71 6.66
C GLN A 10 -1.52 -13.43 7.00
N HIS A 11 -0.59 -14.23 6.51
CA HIS A 11 0.84 -13.96 6.66
C HIS A 11 1.23 -12.62 6.02
N ARG A 12 0.69 -12.31 4.84
CA ARG A 12 0.91 -11.02 4.18
C ARG A 12 0.34 -9.84 4.95
N SER A 13 -0.89 -9.94 5.44
CA SER A 13 -1.48 -8.91 6.30
C SER A 13 -0.63 -8.67 7.56
N LEU A 14 -0.09 -9.73 8.17
CA LEU A 14 0.81 -9.60 9.33
C LEU A 14 2.10 -8.85 8.96
N VAL A 15 2.75 -9.23 7.86
CA VAL A 15 3.97 -8.56 7.39
C VAL A 15 3.70 -7.08 7.11
N LEU A 16 2.57 -6.75 6.48
CA LEU A 16 2.16 -5.38 6.26
C LEU A 16 1.96 -4.61 7.57
N SER A 17 1.25 -5.19 8.55
CA SER A 17 1.09 -4.57 9.86
C SER A 17 2.43 -4.32 10.56
N ILE A 18 3.38 -5.25 10.46
CA ILE A 18 4.73 -5.07 11.00
C ILE A 18 5.45 -3.91 10.29
N LYS A 19 5.32 -3.79 8.96
CA LYS A 19 5.91 -2.68 8.20
C LYS A 19 5.33 -1.33 8.60
N LEU A 20 4.02 -1.25 8.84
CA LEU A 20 3.39 -0.02 9.33
C LEU A 20 3.88 0.35 10.74
N ALA A 21 4.02 -0.63 11.65
CA ALA A 21 4.58 -0.38 12.97
C ALA A 21 6.07 0.02 12.92
N GLU A 22 6.84 -0.52 11.98
CA GLU A 22 8.23 -0.11 11.72
C GLU A 22 8.31 1.36 11.30
N ILE A 23 7.36 1.83 10.48
CA ILE A 23 7.28 3.25 10.06
C ILE A 23 7.03 4.15 11.27
N GLU A 24 6.03 3.85 12.10
CA GLU A 24 5.76 4.63 13.32
C GLU A 24 6.99 4.70 14.25
N LEU A 25 7.73 3.59 14.37
CA LEU A 25 8.97 3.56 15.13
C LEU A 25 10.05 4.44 14.50
N MET A 26 10.25 4.37 13.19
CA MET A 26 11.23 5.20 12.47
C MET A 26 10.92 6.69 12.64
N GLU A 27 9.66 7.09 12.51
CA GLU A 27 9.22 8.47 12.75
C GLU A 27 9.55 8.91 14.18
N SER A 28 9.29 8.06 15.17
CA SER A 28 9.55 8.39 16.59
C SER A 28 11.05 8.54 16.92
N ILE A 29 11.93 7.86 16.19
CA ILE A 29 13.38 7.90 16.41
C ILE A 29 14.04 9.03 15.63
N THR A 30 13.60 9.27 14.40
CA THR A 30 14.23 10.20 13.46
C THR A 30 13.60 11.58 13.45
N ASN A 31 12.36 11.71 13.96
CA ASN A 31 11.47 12.86 13.79
C ASN A 31 11.19 13.22 12.30
N GLU A 32 11.39 12.28 11.38
CA GLU A 32 11.09 12.45 9.96
C GLU A 32 10.09 11.38 9.48
N SER A 33 9.09 11.79 8.70
CA SER A 33 8.13 10.87 8.10
C SER A 33 8.74 10.19 6.87
N PRO A 34 8.85 8.85 6.82
CA PRO A 34 9.45 8.16 5.69
C PRO A 34 8.50 8.13 4.49
N ILE A 35 9.05 7.87 3.31
CA ILE A 35 8.27 7.58 2.10
C ILE A 35 8.10 6.06 2.01
N LEU A 36 6.85 5.61 1.91
CA LEU A 36 6.54 4.19 1.73
C LEU A 36 6.47 3.84 0.24
N LEU A 37 7.22 2.82 -0.18
CA LEU A 37 7.19 2.29 -1.53
C LEU A 37 6.69 0.85 -1.50
N LEU A 38 5.62 0.57 -2.24
CA LEU A 38 5.00 -0.75 -2.31
C LEU A 38 4.98 -1.24 -3.76
N ASP A 39 5.75 -2.29 -4.04
CA ASP A 39 5.88 -2.85 -5.39
C ASP A 39 4.96 -4.06 -5.57
N ASP A 40 3.97 -3.95 -6.46
CA ASP A 40 3.00 -4.98 -6.86
C ASP A 40 2.26 -5.69 -5.71
N VAL A 41 2.20 -5.06 -4.53
CA VAL A 41 1.56 -5.67 -3.35
C VAL A 41 0.04 -5.80 -3.48
N MET A 42 -0.57 -5.07 -4.43
CA MET A 42 -2.01 -5.08 -4.69
C MET A 42 -2.48 -6.41 -5.27
N SER A 43 -1.74 -6.98 -6.21
CA SER A 43 -2.12 -8.23 -6.88
C SER A 43 -2.22 -9.43 -5.93
N GLU A 44 -1.61 -9.33 -4.75
CA GLU A 44 -1.57 -10.39 -3.73
C GLU A 44 -2.68 -10.29 -2.67
N LEU A 45 -3.48 -9.22 -2.71
CA LEU A 45 -4.51 -8.90 -1.73
C LEU A 45 -5.90 -9.00 -2.36
N ASP A 46 -6.88 -9.46 -1.58
CA ASP A 46 -8.29 -9.33 -1.94
C ASP A 46 -8.78 -7.88 -1.80
N ASN A 47 -9.92 -7.55 -2.42
CA ASN A 47 -10.45 -6.18 -2.49
C ASN A 47 -10.61 -5.53 -1.11
N THR A 48 -11.09 -6.28 -0.12
CA THR A 48 -11.28 -5.77 1.25
C THR A 48 -9.94 -5.38 1.87
N ARG A 49 -8.90 -6.20 1.67
CA ARG A 49 -7.54 -5.90 2.15
C ARG A 49 -6.89 -4.75 1.40
N GLN A 50 -7.08 -4.64 0.08
CA GLN A 50 -6.56 -3.53 -0.72
C GLN A 50 -7.13 -2.18 -0.25
N LEU A 51 -8.45 -2.08 -0.09
CA LEU A 51 -9.10 -0.88 0.43
C LEU A 51 -8.57 -0.52 1.82
N LYS A 52 -8.47 -1.50 2.72
CA LYS A 52 -7.96 -1.27 4.07
C LYS A 52 -6.51 -0.79 4.10
N LEU A 53 -5.66 -1.30 3.21
CA LEU A 53 -4.31 -0.77 3.04
C LEU A 53 -4.39 0.71 2.63
N LEU A 54 -5.11 1.02 1.55
CA LEU A 54 -5.23 2.39 1.02
C LEU A 54 -5.75 3.37 2.08
N GLU A 55 -6.77 2.98 2.85
CA GLU A 55 -7.28 3.78 3.97
C GLU A 55 -6.19 4.02 5.02
N THR A 56 -5.50 2.96 5.47
CA THR A 56 -4.50 3.04 6.55
C THR A 56 -3.33 3.94 6.18
N ILE A 57 -2.81 3.84 4.95
CA ILE A 57 -1.66 4.63 4.51
C ILE A 57 -2.03 6.08 4.17
N SER A 58 -3.26 6.32 3.68
CA SER A 58 -3.71 7.65 3.23
C SER A 58 -3.75 8.70 4.34
N GLN A 59 -3.75 8.27 5.61
CA GLN A 59 -3.92 9.14 6.76
C GLN A 59 -2.62 9.66 7.36
N SER A 60 -1.48 9.02 7.09
CA SER A 60 -0.28 9.25 7.91
C SER A 60 1.03 9.36 7.12
N ILE A 61 1.16 8.71 5.96
CA ILE A 61 2.47 8.49 5.31
C ILE A 61 2.37 8.71 3.80
N GLN A 62 3.31 9.47 3.22
CA GLN A 62 3.41 9.59 1.77
C GLN A 62 3.77 8.22 1.16
N THR A 63 2.87 7.67 0.35
CA THR A 63 3.01 6.31 -0.17
C THR A 63 2.92 6.27 -1.69
N PHE A 64 3.83 5.52 -2.33
CA PHE A 64 3.77 5.16 -3.74
C PHE A 64 3.52 3.66 -3.87
N ILE A 65 2.55 3.29 -4.72
CA ILE A 65 2.17 1.90 -4.96
C ILE A 65 2.24 1.63 -6.46
N THR A 66 2.86 0.52 -6.85
CA THR A 66 2.74 0.00 -8.22
C THR A 66 1.65 -1.08 -8.25
N THR A 67 0.83 -1.05 -9.29
CA THR A 67 -0.19 -2.07 -9.54
C THR A 67 -0.48 -2.14 -11.03
N THR A 68 -0.94 -3.30 -11.49
CA THR A 68 -1.31 -3.53 -12.89
C THR A 68 -2.73 -3.06 -13.22
N SER A 69 -3.61 -2.93 -12.22
CA SER A 69 -4.97 -2.40 -12.39
C SER A 69 -5.53 -1.90 -11.06
N LEU A 70 -6.40 -0.88 -11.14
CA LEU A 70 -7.24 -0.37 -10.06
C LEU A 70 -8.74 -0.54 -10.37
N ASP A 71 -9.08 -1.15 -11.51
CA ASP A 71 -10.44 -1.11 -12.10
C ASP A 71 -11.50 -1.80 -11.25
N HIS A 72 -11.08 -2.72 -10.38
CA HIS A 72 -11.97 -3.48 -9.51
C HIS A 72 -12.26 -2.78 -8.17
N LEU A 73 -11.48 -1.75 -7.84
CA LEU A 73 -11.62 -1.01 -6.59
C LEU A 73 -12.69 0.07 -6.73
N GLN A 74 -13.71 -0.01 -5.89
CA GLN A 74 -14.75 1.00 -5.75
C GLN A 74 -14.45 1.85 -4.50
N ASN A 75 -14.86 3.12 -4.51
CA ASN A 75 -14.66 4.04 -3.39
C ASN A 75 -13.19 4.26 -3.02
N LEU A 76 -12.36 4.56 -4.02
CA LEU A 76 -10.98 4.98 -3.78
C LEU A 76 -10.95 6.26 -2.90
N PRO A 77 -9.92 6.44 -2.06
CA PRO A 77 -9.76 7.66 -1.28
C PRO A 77 -9.71 8.92 -2.15
N GLU A 78 -10.31 10.01 -1.70
CA GLU A 78 -10.38 11.28 -2.46
C GLU A 78 -9.00 11.90 -2.73
N ASN A 79 -8.00 11.62 -1.88
CA ASN A 79 -6.65 12.16 -1.96
C ASN A 79 -5.66 11.28 -2.75
N LEU A 80 -6.15 10.44 -3.67
CA LEU A 80 -5.32 9.55 -4.48
C LEU A 80 -4.91 10.23 -5.80
N SER A 81 -3.60 10.22 -6.11
CA SER A 81 -3.09 10.58 -7.43
C SER A 81 -2.75 9.33 -8.23
N ILE A 82 -3.32 9.18 -9.43
CA ILE A 82 -3.11 8.02 -10.29
C ILE A 82 -2.18 8.39 -11.46
N PHE A 83 -1.11 7.61 -11.59
CA PHE A 83 -0.11 7.75 -12.65
C PHE A 83 -0.11 6.48 -13.51
N ASN A 84 -0.32 6.63 -14.81
CA ASN A 84 -0.17 5.52 -15.76
C ASN A 84 1.24 5.51 -16.33
N ILE A 85 1.83 4.33 -16.42
CA ILE A 85 3.16 4.11 -16.99
C ILE A 85 3.03 3.26 -18.24
N GLN A 86 3.46 3.79 -19.39
CA GLN A 86 3.50 3.06 -20.66
C GLN A 86 4.76 3.40 -21.45
N ASN A 87 5.47 2.38 -21.93
CA ASN A 87 6.73 2.54 -22.69
C ASN A 87 7.76 3.45 -21.98
N GLY A 88 7.88 3.32 -20.66
CA GLY A 88 8.79 4.13 -19.82
C GLY A 88 8.39 5.60 -19.66
N LYS A 89 7.17 6.00 -20.09
CA LYS A 89 6.64 7.35 -19.92
C LYS A 89 5.51 7.35 -18.90
N ILE A 90 5.49 8.38 -18.06
CA ILE A 90 4.47 8.60 -17.04
C ILE A 90 3.45 9.62 -17.57
N SER A 91 2.16 9.30 -17.44
CA SER A 91 1.04 10.22 -17.69
C SER A 91 0.14 10.31 -16.47
N VAL A 92 -0.27 11.52 -16.10
CA VAL A 92 -1.22 11.75 -15.00
C VAL A 92 -2.63 11.64 -15.55
N ASN A 93 -3.43 10.72 -15.00
CA ASN A 93 -4.87 10.78 -15.22
C ASN A 93 -5.44 11.72 -14.16
N GLN A 94 -5.87 12.92 -14.59
CA GLN A 94 -6.71 13.77 -13.75
C GLN A 94 -8.12 13.16 -13.78
N HIS A 95 -8.64 12.82 -12.61
CA HIS A 95 -10.06 12.49 -12.44
C HIS A 95 -10.95 13.71 -12.72
#